data_AF-A0A3L7Z3F2-F1
#
_entry.id   AF-A0A3L7Z3F2-F1
#
_cell.length_a   1.000
_cell.length_b   1.000
_cell.length_c   1.000
_cell.angle_alpha   90.00
_cell.angle_beta   90.00
_cell.angle_gamma   90.00
#
_symmetry.space_group_name_H-M   'P 1'
#
loop_
_entity.id
_entity.type
_entity.pdbx_description
1 polymer ?
#
loop_
_entity_poly.entity_id
_entity_poly.type
_entity_poly.pdbx_seq_one_letter_code
_entity_poly.pdbx_strand_id
1 'polypeptide(L)'
;MILYNSRLAKCFLGKKKHSFMIFGCYFTRYKYLEIWEEMEARIHLRQYTECIFLTLLPGLVLSLWLSWWFMLIPLSTYHFLYWWERMIRHHSIFDWEAIRHCGDTLYLRKRKSYSWMKSYCKKKLPASRWAD
;
A
#
# COMPACT_ATOMS: atom_id res chain seq x y z
N MET A 1 3.19 9.30 4.72
CA MET A 1 4.13 9.79 5.76
C MET A 1 4.55 8.61 6.62
N ILE A 2 5.82 8.48 6.99
CA ILE A 2 6.30 7.40 7.88
C ILE A 2 6.45 7.97 9.29
N LEU A 3 5.81 7.34 10.27
CA LEU A 3 5.73 7.78 11.66
C LEU A 3 6.46 6.79 12.56
N TYR A 4 7.66 7.19 12.99
CA TYR A 4 8.52 6.39 13.86
C TYR A 4 8.10 6.45 15.33
N ASN A 5 8.37 5.35 16.05
CA ASN A 5 8.11 5.23 17.49
C ASN A 5 6.68 5.63 17.91
N SER A 6 5.67 5.30 17.08
CA SER A 6 4.29 5.70 17.34
C SER A 6 3.69 4.93 18.52
N ARG A 7 3.00 5.66 19.43
CA ARG A 7 2.22 5.03 20.51
C ARG A 7 1.12 4.11 19.97
N LEU A 8 0.54 4.47 18.82
CA LEU A 8 -0.47 3.65 18.14
C LEU A 8 0.13 2.32 17.68
N ALA A 9 1.34 2.32 17.14
CA ALA A 9 2.03 1.07 16.77
C ALA A 9 2.30 0.18 17.97
N LYS A 10 2.69 0.75 19.10
CA LYS A 10 2.91 -0.02 20.34
C LYS A 10 1.62 -0.61 20.92
N CYS A 11 0.49 0.08 20.75
CA CYS A 11 -0.80 -0.35 21.28
C CYS A 11 -1.46 -1.41 20.39
N PHE A 12 -1.42 -1.24 19.06
CA PHE A 12 -2.09 -2.13 18.12
C PHE A 12 -1.27 -3.34 17.67
N LEU A 13 0.07 -3.27 17.70
CA LEU A 13 0.90 -4.38 17.19
C LEU A 13 1.41 -5.26 18.33
N GLY A 14 1.00 -6.52 18.31
CA GLY A 14 1.61 -7.57 19.13
C GLY A 14 3.08 -7.83 18.76
N LYS A 15 3.77 -8.70 19.52
CA LYS A 15 5.22 -8.93 19.37
C LYS A 15 5.69 -9.39 17.98
N LYS A 16 4.79 -9.87 17.11
CA LYS A 16 5.11 -10.49 15.80
C LYS A 16 4.96 -9.57 14.58
N LYS A 17 4.33 -8.39 14.71
CA LYS A 17 4.19 -7.44 13.60
C LYS A 17 4.96 -6.17 13.93
N HIS A 18 5.72 -5.66 12.97
CA HIS A 18 6.65 -4.54 13.19
C HIS A 18 6.08 -3.19 12.76
N SER A 19 5.20 -3.20 11.75
CA SER A 19 4.63 -2.00 11.15
C SER A 19 3.22 -2.24 10.58
N PHE A 20 2.44 -1.17 10.45
CA PHE A 20 1.14 -1.19 9.79
C PHE A 20 0.86 0.15 9.10
N MET A 21 0.11 0.10 8.01
CA MET A 21 -0.30 1.29 7.26
C MET A 21 -1.80 1.53 7.42
N ILE A 22 -2.17 2.78 7.76
CA ILE A 22 -3.55 3.24 7.80
C ILE A 22 -3.63 4.58 7.09
N PHE A 23 -4.54 4.71 6.12
CA PHE A 23 -4.81 5.95 5.38
C PHE A 23 -3.57 6.67 4.83
N GLY A 24 -2.56 5.93 4.35
CA GLY A 24 -1.31 6.50 3.84
C GLY A 24 -0.32 6.99 4.91
N CYS A 25 -0.62 6.73 6.18
CA CYS A 25 0.31 6.87 7.28
C CYS A 25 0.88 5.49 7.62
N TYR A 26 2.20 5.34 7.49
CA TYR A 26 2.91 4.13 7.83
C TYR A 26 3.45 4.27 9.26
N PHE A 27 2.91 3.49 10.18
CA PHE A 27 3.28 3.53 11.59
C PHE A 27 4.24 2.41 11.91
N THR A 28 5.38 2.78 12.49
CA THR A 28 6.39 1.82 12.95
C THR A 28 6.61 1.95 14.45
N ARG A 29 6.88 0.80 15.07
CA ARG A 29 7.25 0.69 16.48
C ARG A 29 8.72 1.08 16.71
N TYR A 30 9.58 0.86 15.73
CA TYR A 30 11.02 1.07 15.87
C TYR A 30 11.41 2.53 15.67
N LYS A 31 12.58 2.89 16.22
CA LYS A 31 13.19 4.21 16.08
C LYS A 31 13.91 4.37 14.73
N TYR A 32 14.29 3.25 14.12
CA TYR A 32 14.96 3.17 12.82
C TYR A 32 14.35 2.00 12.05
N LEU A 33 14.17 2.14 10.73
CA LEU A 33 13.82 1.04 9.83
C LEU A 33 15.08 0.66 9.05
N GLU A 34 15.20 -0.61 8.67
CA GLU A 34 16.20 -0.99 7.68
C GLU A 34 15.87 -0.36 6.32
N ILE A 35 16.88 -0.17 5.48
CA ILE A 35 16.73 0.46 4.15
C ILE A 35 15.65 -0.26 3.32
N TRP A 36 15.62 -1.60 3.37
CA TRP A 36 14.67 -2.43 2.64
C TRP A 36 13.24 -2.21 3.14
N GLU A 37 13.02 -2.17 4.46
CA GLU A 37 11.70 -1.91 5.06
C GLU A 37 11.23 -0.48 4.75
N GLU A 38 12.14 0.49 4.76
CA GLU A 38 11.81 1.87 4.42
C GLU A 38 11.38 1.98 2.95
N MET A 39 12.08 1.27 2.05
CA MET A 39 11.74 1.22 0.63
C MET A 39 10.39 0.55 0.39
N GLU A 40 10.12 -0.57 1.06
CA GLU A 40 8.80 -1.24 1.05
C GLU A 40 7.69 -0.28 1.50
N ALA A 41 7.88 0.42 2.63
CA ALA A 41 6.91 1.40 3.12
C ALA A 41 6.67 2.55 2.12
N ARG A 42 7.74 3.04 1.47
CA ARG A 42 7.62 4.09 0.44
C ARG A 42 6.89 3.59 -0.81
N ILE A 43 7.07 2.33 -1.20
CA ILE A 43 6.34 1.72 -2.32
C ILE A 43 4.84 1.64 -1.99
N HIS A 44 4.47 1.14 -0.81
CA HIS A 44 3.07 1.12 -0.37
C HIS A 44 2.46 2.51 -0.28
N LEU A 45 3.21 3.50 0.20
CA LEU A 45 2.77 4.89 0.20
C LEU A 45 2.50 5.41 -1.21
N ARG A 46 3.38 5.10 -2.17
CA ARG A 46 3.19 5.48 -3.57
C ARG A 46 1.96 4.80 -4.17
N GLN A 47 1.80 3.50 -3.97
CA GLN A 47 0.62 2.75 -4.40
C GLN A 47 -0.67 3.33 -3.81
N TYR A 48 -0.67 3.66 -2.52
CA TYR A 48 -1.80 4.31 -1.85
C TYR A 48 -2.16 5.65 -2.50
N THR A 49 -1.18 6.51 -2.77
CA THR A 49 -1.42 7.79 -3.46
C THR A 49 -1.98 7.60 -4.87
N GLU A 50 -1.47 6.60 -5.61
CA GLU A 50 -1.99 6.26 -6.94
C GLU A 50 -3.45 5.82 -6.88
N CYS A 51 -3.80 4.96 -5.93
CA CYS A 51 -5.18 4.54 -5.70
C CYS A 51 -6.10 5.72 -5.36
N ILE A 52 -5.66 6.66 -4.51
CA ILE A 52 -6.42 7.89 -4.24
C ILE A 52 -6.64 8.67 -5.53
N PHE A 53 -5.59 8.95 -6.30
CA PHE A 53 -5.73 9.75 -7.52
C PHE A 53 -6.67 9.09 -8.54
N LEU A 54 -6.64 7.76 -8.63
CA LEU A 54 -7.53 7.01 -9.52
C LEU A 54 -9.01 7.18 -9.14
N THR A 55 -9.33 7.14 -7.85
CA THR A 55 -10.72 7.18 -7.39
C THR A 55 -11.18 8.54 -6.89
N LEU A 56 -10.30 9.54 -6.87
CA LEU A 56 -10.63 10.91 -6.46
C LEU A 56 -11.71 11.52 -7.35
N LEU A 57 -11.52 11.50 -8.68
CA LEU A 57 -12.51 12.02 -9.62
C LEU A 57 -13.88 11.33 -9.52
N PRO A 58 -13.99 9.99 -9.60
CA PRO A 58 -15.29 9.33 -9.46
C PRO A 58 -15.88 9.51 -8.06
N GLY A 59 -15.06 9.54 -7.01
CA GLY A 59 -15.52 9.84 -5.65
C GLY A 59 -16.10 11.23 -5.53
N LEU A 60 -15.46 12.25 -6.13
CA LEU A 60 -15.95 13.62 -6.16
C LEU A 60 -17.29 13.74 -6.91
N VAL A 61 -17.38 13.16 -8.11
CA VAL A 61 -18.62 13.19 -8.91
C VAL A 61 -19.78 12.56 -8.13
N LEU A 62 -19.58 11.38 -7.56
CA LEU A 62 -20.59 10.70 -6.74
C LEU A 62 -20.93 11.51 -5.48
N SER A 63 -19.95 12.19 -4.89
CA SER A 63 -20.17 12.99 -3.69
C SER A 63 -21.07 14.20 -3.94
N LEU A 64 -20.93 14.84 -5.09
CA LEU A 64 -21.75 15.97 -5.51
C LEU A 64 -23.17 15.55 -5.89
N TRP A 65 -23.31 14.36 -6.49
CA TRP A 65 -24.60 13.90 -7.02
C TRP A 65 -25.47 13.18 -5.98
N LEU A 66 -24.87 12.44 -5.05
CA LEU A 66 -25.59 11.60 -4.09
C LEU A 66 -25.40 12.05 -2.65
N SER A 67 -24.16 12.03 -2.16
CA SER A 67 -23.86 12.34 -0.75
C SER A 67 -22.39 12.56 -0.49
N TRP A 68 -22.05 13.47 0.42
CA TRP A 68 -20.66 13.74 0.80
C TRP A 68 -19.90 12.50 1.33
N TRP A 69 -20.59 11.47 1.83
CA TRP A 69 -20.00 10.21 2.29
C TRP A 69 -19.18 9.47 1.22
N PHE A 70 -19.45 9.68 -0.07
CA PHE A 70 -18.67 9.10 -1.17
C PHE A 70 -17.21 9.57 -1.20
N MET A 71 -16.86 10.64 -0.47
CA MET A 71 -15.47 11.07 -0.24
C MET A 71 -14.64 10.07 0.58
N LEU A 72 -15.28 9.09 1.24
CA LEU A 72 -14.57 7.99 1.91
C LEU A 72 -14.03 6.94 0.93
N ILE A 73 -14.53 6.92 -0.32
CA ILE A 73 -14.09 5.96 -1.35
C ILE A 73 -12.59 6.13 -1.66
N PRO A 74 -12.08 7.33 -2.01
CA PRO A 74 -10.65 7.52 -2.28
C PRO A 74 -9.75 7.05 -1.13
N LEU A 75 -10.14 7.35 0.11
CA LEU A 75 -9.38 6.97 1.31
C LEU A 75 -9.33 5.45 1.54
N SER A 76 -10.38 4.74 1.14
CA SER A 76 -10.54 3.30 1.40
C SER A 76 -10.15 2.41 0.22
N THR A 77 -9.98 2.99 -0.98
CA THR A 77 -9.77 2.26 -2.23
C THR A 77 -8.57 1.32 -2.16
N TYR A 78 -7.43 1.80 -1.67
CA TYR A 78 -6.23 0.96 -1.57
C TYR A 78 -6.47 -0.27 -0.70
N HIS A 79 -7.07 -0.08 0.49
CA HIS A 79 -7.34 -1.16 1.42
C HIS A 79 -8.35 -2.15 0.86
N PHE A 80 -9.37 -1.65 0.14
CA PHE A 80 -10.34 -2.48 -0.55
C PHE A 80 -9.68 -3.34 -1.64
N LEU A 81 -8.91 -2.73 -2.55
CA LEU A 81 -8.21 -3.45 -3.64
C LEU A 81 -7.23 -4.48 -3.09
N TYR A 82 -6.49 -4.10 -2.04
CA TYR A 82 -5.55 -4.97 -1.34
C TYR A 82 -6.24 -6.20 -0.73
N TRP A 83 -7.28 -5.96 0.06
CA TRP A 83 -8.00 -7.02 0.76
C TRP A 83 -8.76 -7.92 -0.22
N TRP A 84 -9.39 -7.33 -1.24
CA TRP A 84 -10.10 -8.05 -2.29
C TRP A 84 -9.19 -9.03 -3.03
N GLU A 85 -8.01 -8.60 -3.46
CA GLU A 85 -7.06 -9.49 -4.14
C GLU A 85 -6.57 -10.62 -3.21
N ARG A 86 -6.30 -10.28 -1.94
CA ARG A 86 -5.90 -11.26 -0.93
C ARG A 86 -6.99 -12.29 -0.61
N MET A 87 -8.26 -11.90 -0.65
CA MET A 87 -9.39 -12.83 -0.47
C MET A 87 -9.54 -13.80 -1.65
N ILE A 88 -9.35 -13.33 -2.88
CA ILE A 88 -9.56 -14.16 -4.08
C ILE A 88 -8.34 -15.01 -4.42
N ARG A 89 -7.13 -14.50 -4.20
CA ARG A 89 -5.89 -15.09 -4.73
C ARG A 89 -4.89 -15.52 -3.65
N HIS A 90 -5.18 -15.27 -2.37
CA HIS A 90 -4.26 -15.46 -1.24
C HIS A 90 -2.91 -14.72 -1.34
N HIS A 91 -2.75 -13.88 -2.36
CA HIS A 91 -1.60 -13.00 -2.59
C HIS A 91 -2.09 -11.60 -2.98
N SER A 92 -1.17 -10.64 -2.98
CA SER A 92 -1.45 -9.25 -3.33
C SER A 92 -0.33 -8.73 -4.23
N ILE A 93 -0.69 -8.10 -5.36
CA ILE A 93 0.27 -7.45 -6.25
C ILE A 93 1.02 -6.33 -5.53
N PHE A 94 0.35 -5.69 -4.57
CA PHE A 94 0.92 -4.60 -3.78
C PHE A 94 2.07 -5.11 -2.91
N ASP A 95 1.85 -6.22 -2.20
CA ASP A 95 2.88 -6.89 -1.38
C ASP A 95 4.01 -7.41 -2.27
N TRP A 96 3.66 -8.02 -3.41
CA TRP A 96 4.66 -8.54 -4.34
C TRP A 96 5.55 -7.44 -4.92
N GLU A 97 4.98 -6.32 -5.37
CA GLU A 97 5.74 -5.20 -5.91
C GLU A 97 6.68 -4.63 -4.83
N ALA A 98 6.19 -4.51 -3.61
CA ALA A 98 6.98 -4.01 -2.49
C ALA A 98 8.15 -4.94 -2.15
N ILE A 99 7.90 -6.25 -1.97
CA ILE A 99 8.93 -7.25 -1.66
C ILE A 99 9.92 -7.41 -2.82
N ARG A 100 9.45 -7.34 -4.08
CA ARG A 100 10.32 -7.51 -5.25
C ARG A 100 11.30 -6.35 -5.40
N HIS A 101 10.88 -5.13 -5.03
CA HIS A 101 11.63 -3.90 -5.29
C HIS A 101 12.13 -3.18 -4.04
N CYS A 102 11.92 -3.73 -2.84
CA CYS A 102 12.43 -3.17 -1.58
C CYS A 102 13.96 -2.95 -1.60
N GLY A 103 14.67 -3.70 -2.43
CA GLY A 103 16.13 -3.59 -2.58
C GLY A 103 16.68 -2.59 -3.56
N ASP A 104 15.84 -2.05 -4.43
CA ASP A 104 16.27 -1.06 -5.41
C ASP A 104 15.88 0.33 -4.90
N THR A 105 16.82 1.02 -4.25
CA THR A 105 16.61 2.38 -3.71
C THR A 105 16.25 3.40 -4.79
N LEU A 106 16.57 3.12 -6.06
CA LEU A 106 16.23 3.96 -7.21
C LEU A 106 14.92 3.55 -7.89
N TYR A 107 14.26 2.48 -7.44
CA TYR A 107 13.04 1.94 -8.05
C TYR A 107 11.97 3.01 -8.23
N LEU A 108 11.66 3.75 -7.17
CA LEU A 108 10.62 4.77 -7.18
C LEU A 108 10.85 5.89 -8.19
N ARG A 109 12.12 6.18 -8.54
CA ARG A 109 12.47 7.19 -9.55
C ARG A 109 12.22 6.68 -10.97
N LYS A 110 12.43 5.38 -11.22
CA LYS A 110 12.31 4.75 -12.55
C LYS A 110 10.92 4.19 -12.81
N ARG A 111 10.15 3.94 -11.75
CA ARG A 111 8.83 3.31 -11.79
C ARG A 111 7.82 4.18 -12.54
N LYS A 112 7.12 3.59 -13.51
CA LYS A 112 5.99 4.25 -14.18
C LYS A 112 4.77 4.32 -13.24
N SER A 113 3.99 5.40 -13.34
CA SER A 113 2.74 5.53 -12.59
C SER A 113 1.79 4.37 -12.89
N TYR A 114 1.05 3.90 -11.87
CA TYR A 114 0.07 2.82 -11.98
C TYR A 114 0.63 1.47 -12.47
N SER A 115 1.91 1.19 -12.19
CA SER A 115 2.56 -0.07 -12.59
C SER A 115 1.80 -1.32 -12.12
N TRP A 116 1.28 -1.31 -10.88
CA TRP A 116 0.55 -2.41 -10.26
C TRP A 116 -0.70 -2.83 -11.05
N MET A 117 -1.35 -1.89 -11.76
CA MET A 117 -2.60 -2.14 -12.49
C MET A 117 -2.43 -3.18 -13.61
N LYS A 118 -1.23 -3.28 -14.20
CA LYS A 118 -0.95 -4.26 -15.28
C LYS A 118 -0.98 -5.71 -14.82
N SER A 119 -0.83 -5.93 -13.53
CA SER A 119 -0.73 -7.26 -12.94
C SER A 119 -1.75 -7.52 -11.84
N TYR A 120 -2.60 -6.53 -11.54
CA TYR A 120 -3.74 -6.69 -10.63
C TYR A 120 -4.66 -7.81 -11.12
N CYS A 121 -5.14 -8.66 -10.20
CA CYS A 121 -6.00 -9.82 -10.47
C CYS A 121 -5.37 -10.97 -11.27
N LYS A 122 -4.07 -10.92 -11.62
CA LYS A 122 -3.42 -12.04 -12.30
C LYS A 122 -3.37 -13.29 -11.43
N LYS A 123 -3.62 -14.46 -12.04
CA LYS A 123 -3.62 -15.75 -11.33
C LYS A 123 -2.26 -16.08 -10.70
N LYS A 124 -1.17 -15.80 -11.42
CA LYS A 124 0.21 -16.03 -10.98
C LYS A 124 0.98 -14.71 -11.06
N LEU A 125 1.68 -14.40 -9.99
CA LEU A 125 2.63 -13.31 -9.94
C LEU A 125 3.99 -13.81 -10.46
N PRO A 126 4.84 -12.95 -11.06
CA PRO A 126 6.18 -13.34 -11.46
C PRO A 126 6.96 -13.82 -10.23
N ALA A 127 7.87 -14.79 -10.39
CA ALA A 127 8.69 -15.26 -9.26
C ALA A 127 9.43 -14.08 -8.61
N SER A 128 9.22 -13.86 -7.30
CA SER A 128 10.06 -12.95 -6.53
C SER A 128 11.39 -13.65 -6.23
N ARG A 129 12.48 -12.90 -6.05
CA ARG A 129 13.82 -13.48 -5.79
C ARG A 129 13.89 -14.05 -4.37
N TRP A 130 12.90 -13.73 -3.54
CA TRP A 130 12.83 -14.01 -2.11
C TRP A 130 11.72 -15.02 -1.78
N ALA A 131 11.08 -15.61 -2.80
CA ALA A 131 10.13 -16.70 -2.62
C ALA A 131 10.88 -18.03 -2.78
N ASP A 132 11.70 -18.33 -1.76
CA ASP A 132 12.20 -19.68 -1.49
C ASP A 132 11.39 -20.27 -0.32
#